data_AF-A0A843EMS1-F1
#
_entry.id   AF-A0A843EMS1-F1
#
_cell.length_a   1.000
_cell.length_b   1.000
_cell.length_c   1.000
_cell.angle_alpha   90.00
_cell.angle_beta   90.00
_cell.angle_gamma   90.00
#
_symmetry.space_group_name_H-M   'P 1'
#
loop_
_entity.id
_entity.type
_entity.pdbx_description
1 polymer ?
#
loop_
_entity_poly.entity_id
_entity_poly.type
_entity_poly.pdbx_seq_one_letter_code
_entity_poly.pdbx_strand_id
1 'polypeptide(L)'
;MSAGGSGAPAEGAVDANVILAVGIIGGLLGIYLSGINPIIGPVLSCLGAVCAILWGVIAIRSVASYGLGTGVPSIGYMSLGIGVIGALAGVGIIAAFNLSGLEIAGPILALIFAMLIGLLVAIVAKKIVGMKIPVMERCTAEIAGAAALAVLGFSSAVAGGYSIDLLLSAVVAPGYIAIFYILCTMAIQHPFNACLGPNEDQVRTLKCGASTAFLTM
;
A
#
# COMPACT_ATOMS: atom_id res chain seq x y z
N MET A 1 -1.46 22.23 -18.12
CA MET A 1 -0.60 22.46 -16.96
C MET A 1 -0.72 23.92 -16.54
N SER A 2 -1.48 24.25 -15.50
CA SER A 2 -1.40 25.57 -14.85
C SER A 2 -0.53 25.44 -13.62
N ALA A 3 0.58 26.16 -13.61
CA ALA A 3 1.34 26.43 -12.40
C ALA A 3 0.41 27.10 -11.37
N GLY A 4 0.37 26.59 -10.14
CA GLY A 4 -0.14 27.31 -8.97
C GLY A 4 -1.65 27.59 -8.87
N GLY A 5 -2.52 26.92 -9.62
CA GLY A 5 -3.97 27.12 -9.54
C GLY A 5 -4.66 25.85 -9.09
N SER A 6 -5.51 25.95 -8.05
CA SER A 6 -6.52 24.97 -7.61
C SER A 6 -6.76 23.83 -8.60
N GLY A 7 -5.95 22.78 -8.52
CA GLY A 7 -5.97 21.70 -9.48
C GLY A 7 -7.28 20.93 -9.34
N ALA A 8 -8.14 21.01 -10.34
CA ALA A 8 -9.21 20.03 -10.49
C ALA A 8 -8.56 18.63 -10.56
N PRO A 9 -9.18 17.60 -9.97
CA PRO A 9 -8.65 16.24 -10.03
C PRO A 9 -8.38 15.84 -11.48
N ALA A 10 -7.22 15.25 -11.74
CA ALA A 10 -6.92 14.72 -13.07
C ALA A 10 -7.93 13.61 -13.40
N GLU A 11 -8.77 13.85 -14.41
CA GLU A 11 -9.83 12.94 -14.83
C GLU A 11 -9.24 11.54 -15.10
N GLY A 12 -9.91 10.51 -14.58
CA GLY A 12 -9.44 9.15 -14.61
C GLY A 12 -10.26 8.31 -15.60
N ALA A 13 -9.58 7.55 -16.46
CA ALA A 13 -10.19 6.52 -17.30
C ALA A 13 -10.83 5.36 -16.50
N VAL A 14 -10.40 5.14 -15.25
CA VAL A 14 -10.91 4.10 -14.35
C VAL A 14 -11.30 4.71 -13.01
N ASP A 15 -12.49 4.34 -12.52
CA ASP A 15 -13.02 4.79 -11.25
C ASP A 15 -12.13 4.39 -10.06
N ALA A 16 -11.82 5.35 -9.19
CA ALA A 16 -10.93 5.15 -8.06
C ALA A 16 -11.49 4.16 -7.02
N ASN A 17 -12.81 4.09 -6.86
CA ASN A 17 -13.44 3.16 -5.91
C ASN A 17 -13.39 1.72 -6.43
N VAL A 18 -13.46 1.53 -7.75
CA VAL A 18 -13.25 0.21 -8.37
C VAL A 18 -11.83 -0.28 -8.09
N ILE A 19 -10.82 0.56 -8.28
CA ILE A 19 -9.41 0.17 -8.03
C ILE A 19 -9.16 -0.06 -6.54
N LEU A 20 -9.76 0.75 -5.66
CA LEU A 20 -9.72 0.53 -4.21
C LEU A 20 -10.32 -0.83 -3.84
N ALA A 21 -11.49 -1.16 -4.38
CA ALA A 21 -12.15 -2.44 -4.11
C ALA A 21 -11.29 -3.62 -4.60
N VAL A 22 -10.70 -3.52 -5.81
CA VAL A 22 -9.78 -4.52 -6.34
C VAL A 22 -8.54 -4.67 -5.47
N GLY A 23 -7.97 -3.56 -5.00
CA GLY A 23 -6.79 -3.57 -4.13
C GLY A 23 -7.05 -4.22 -2.77
N ILE A 24 -8.14 -3.85 -2.11
CA ILE A 24 -8.49 -4.39 -0.79
C ILE A 24 -8.91 -5.86 -0.90
N ILE A 25 -9.86 -6.17 -1.78
CA ILE A 25 -10.40 -7.53 -1.92
C ILE A 25 -9.32 -8.46 -2.48
N GLY A 26 -8.62 -8.05 -3.53
CA GLY A 26 -7.53 -8.82 -4.12
C GLY A 26 -6.36 -9.02 -3.16
N GLY A 27 -5.95 -7.97 -2.44
CA GLY A 27 -4.89 -8.05 -1.43
C GLY A 27 -5.23 -9.01 -0.29
N LEU A 28 -6.42 -8.87 0.29
CA LEU A 28 -6.87 -9.75 1.38
C LEU A 28 -7.02 -11.20 0.91
N LEU A 29 -7.67 -11.44 -0.24
CA LEU A 29 -7.81 -12.78 -0.79
C LEU A 29 -6.43 -13.41 -1.02
N GLY A 30 -5.49 -12.71 -1.66
CA GLY A 30 -4.14 -13.23 -1.87
C GLY A 30 -3.46 -13.66 -0.57
N ILE A 31 -3.50 -12.81 0.45
CA ILE A 31 -2.91 -13.10 1.77
C ILE A 31 -3.56 -14.33 2.40
N TYR A 32 -4.90 -14.44 2.37
CA TYR A 32 -5.60 -15.59 2.96
C TYR A 32 -5.30 -16.91 2.24
N LEU A 33 -5.05 -16.85 0.92
CA LEU A 33 -4.73 -18.02 0.12
C LEU A 33 -3.25 -18.45 0.23
N SER A 34 -2.41 -17.68 0.95
CA SER A 34 -0.97 -17.96 1.10
C SER A 34 -0.66 -19.34 1.70
N GLY A 35 -1.52 -19.84 2.59
CA GLY A 35 -1.32 -21.10 3.32
C GLY A 35 -1.93 -22.36 2.66
N ILE A 36 -2.58 -22.26 1.49
CA ILE A 36 -3.28 -23.41 0.89
C ILE A 36 -2.31 -24.48 0.39
N ASN A 37 -1.26 -24.06 -0.32
CA ASN A 37 -0.30 -24.97 -0.91
C ASN A 37 1.08 -24.28 -1.00
N PRO A 38 2.19 -24.97 -0.69
CA PRO A 38 3.54 -24.38 -0.74
C PRO A 38 3.95 -23.82 -2.10
N ILE A 39 3.36 -24.28 -3.20
CA ILE A 39 3.70 -23.87 -4.57
C ILE A 39 2.75 -22.76 -5.06
N ILE A 40 1.44 -22.96 -4.88
CA ILE A 40 0.42 -22.04 -5.43
C ILE A 40 0.14 -20.87 -4.47
N GLY A 41 0.20 -21.10 -3.16
CA GLY A 41 -0.12 -20.10 -2.14
C GLY A 41 0.74 -18.85 -2.22
N PRO A 42 2.09 -18.96 -2.32
CA PRO A 42 2.95 -17.81 -2.49
C PRO A 42 2.63 -16.98 -3.74
N VAL A 43 2.36 -17.63 -4.87
CA VAL A 43 2.00 -16.96 -6.12
C VAL A 43 0.69 -16.16 -5.96
N LEU A 44 -0.33 -16.75 -5.33
CA LEU A 44 -1.60 -16.07 -5.08
C LEU A 44 -1.43 -14.89 -4.13
N SER A 45 -0.57 -15.01 -3.12
CA SER A 45 -0.28 -13.92 -2.20
C SER A 45 0.44 -12.76 -2.88
N CYS A 46 1.43 -13.04 -3.73
CA CYS A 46 2.09 -12.02 -4.53
C CYS A 46 1.12 -11.36 -5.53
N LEU A 47 0.22 -12.11 -6.17
CA LEU A 47 -0.83 -11.53 -7.02
C LEU A 47 -1.76 -10.60 -6.23
N GLY A 48 -2.10 -10.96 -4.99
CA GLY A 48 -2.82 -10.06 -4.08
C GLY A 48 -2.03 -8.79 -3.76
N ALA A 49 -0.73 -8.91 -3.50
CA ALA A 49 0.15 -7.76 -3.30
C ALA A 49 0.20 -6.84 -4.55
N VAL A 50 0.18 -7.40 -5.76
CA VAL A 50 0.08 -6.64 -7.01
C VAL A 50 -1.22 -5.81 -7.05
N CYS A 51 -2.36 -6.40 -6.70
CA CYS A 51 -3.63 -5.66 -6.62
C CYS A 51 -3.54 -4.50 -5.61
N ALA A 52 -2.95 -4.73 -4.44
CA ALA A 52 -2.75 -3.70 -3.43
C ALA A 52 -1.83 -2.56 -3.92
N ILE A 53 -0.74 -2.89 -4.63
CA ILE A 53 0.15 -1.89 -5.22
C ILE A 53 -0.59 -1.01 -6.23
N LEU A 54 -1.42 -1.59 -7.11
CA LEU A 54 -2.19 -0.82 -8.09
C LEU A 54 -3.14 0.19 -7.44
N TRP A 55 -3.72 -0.17 -6.31
CA TRP A 55 -4.50 0.77 -5.48
C TRP A 55 -3.63 1.90 -4.94
N GLY A 56 -2.45 1.58 -4.38
CA GLY A 56 -1.49 2.57 -3.90
C GLY A 56 -1.02 3.53 -5.01
N VAL A 57 -0.80 3.04 -6.23
CA VAL A 57 -0.38 3.84 -7.40
C VAL A 57 -1.42 4.93 -7.73
N ILE A 58 -2.71 4.59 -7.69
CA ILE A 58 -3.78 5.57 -7.94
C ILE A 58 -3.95 6.56 -6.80
N ALA A 59 -3.79 6.11 -5.56
CA ALA A 59 -3.81 6.99 -4.41
C ALA A 59 -2.64 8.01 -4.47
N ILE A 60 -1.44 7.58 -4.88
CA ILE A 60 -0.29 8.46 -5.13
C ILE A 60 -0.60 9.44 -6.26
N ARG A 61 -1.10 8.96 -7.41
CA ARG A 61 -1.48 9.84 -8.52
C ARG A 61 -2.46 10.92 -8.08
N SER A 62 -3.45 10.52 -7.28
CA SER A 62 -4.50 11.41 -6.80
C SER A 62 -3.93 12.53 -5.94
N VAL A 63 -3.11 12.21 -4.93
CA VAL A 63 -2.50 13.26 -4.08
C VAL A 63 -1.48 14.11 -4.84
N ALA A 64 -0.73 13.50 -5.75
CA ALA A 64 0.34 14.17 -6.49
C ALA A 64 -0.17 15.11 -7.60
N SER A 65 -1.36 14.85 -8.12
CA SER A 65 -2.03 15.75 -9.08
C SER A 65 -2.30 17.16 -8.52
N TYR A 66 -2.39 17.30 -7.18
CA TYR A 66 -2.62 18.58 -6.51
C TYR A 66 -1.35 19.39 -6.23
N GLY A 67 -0.15 18.83 -6.48
CA GLY A 67 1.09 19.56 -6.25
C GLY A 67 2.33 18.71 -6.50
N LEU A 68 3.12 19.12 -7.49
CA LEU A 68 4.40 18.51 -7.86
C LEU A 68 5.56 19.00 -6.98
N GLY A 69 5.30 19.16 -5.68
CA GLY A 69 6.32 19.52 -4.70
C GLY A 69 7.07 18.30 -4.18
N THR A 70 8.17 18.54 -3.47
CA THR A 70 8.95 17.52 -2.76
C THR A 70 8.13 16.71 -1.73
N GLY A 71 6.93 17.16 -1.37
CA GLY A 71 6.05 16.48 -0.43
C GLY A 71 5.44 15.16 -0.93
N VAL A 72 5.34 14.93 -2.25
CA VAL A 72 4.72 13.70 -2.79
C VAL A 72 5.59 12.46 -2.53
N PRO A 73 6.90 12.45 -2.85
CA PRO A 73 7.78 11.35 -2.44
C PRO A 73 7.76 11.14 -0.91
N SER A 74 7.79 12.21 -0.12
CA SER A 74 7.78 12.11 1.34
C SER A 74 6.50 11.47 1.90
N ILE A 75 5.33 11.80 1.35
CA ILE A 75 4.05 11.17 1.73
C ILE A 75 4.08 9.68 1.38
N GLY A 76 4.60 9.32 0.20
CA GLY A 76 4.72 7.92 -0.21
C GLY A 76 5.61 7.10 0.74
N TYR A 77 6.84 7.56 0.99
CA TYR A 77 7.79 6.85 1.86
C TYR A 77 7.27 6.71 3.29
N MET A 78 6.71 7.80 3.84
CA MET A 78 6.12 7.80 5.17
C MET A 78 4.93 6.84 5.27
N SER A 79 4.01 6.88 4.29
CA SER A 79 2.84 6.00 4.28
C SER A 79 3.22 4.53 4.18
N LEU A 80 4.32 4.21 3.50
CA LEU A 80 4.82 2.85 3.46
C LEU A 80 5.47 2.40 4.76
N GLY A 81 6.19 3.29 5.45
CA GLY A 81 6.68 3.00 6.80
C GLY A 81 5.51 2.69 7.75
N ILE A 82 4.43 3.48 7.64
CA ILE A 82 3.17 3.22 8.34
C ILE A 82 2.57 1.87 7.92
N GLY A 83 2.61 1.54 6.62
CA GLY A 83 2.14 0.25 6.09
C GLY A 83 2.88 -0.94 6.70
N VAL A 84 4.22 -0.88 6.82
CA VAL A 84 5.02 -1.93 7.47
C VAL A 84 4.64 -2.07 8.94
N ILE A 85 4.54 -0.94 9.66
CA ILE A 85 4.14 -0.93 11.08
C ILE A 85 2.73 -1.51 11.23
N GLY A 86 1.78 -1.08 10.38
CA GLY A 86 0.41 -1.56 10.39
C GLY A 86 0.30 -3.05 10.08
N ALA A 87 1.06 -3.54 9.10
CA ALA A 87 1.13 -4.95 8.74
C ALA A 87 1.58 -5.82 9.93
N LEU A 88 2.69 -5.47 10.57
CA LEU A 88 3.23 -6.24 11.70
C LEU A 88 2.38 -6.08 12.97
N ALA A 89 1.93 -4.87 13.28
CA ALA A 89 1.12 -4.60 14.46
C ALA A 89 -0.26 -5.27 14.37
N GLY A 90 -0.93 -5.20 13.21
CA GLY A 90 -2.26 -5.77 13.03
C GLY A 90 -2.31 -7.28 13.19
N VAL A 91 -1.31 -7.98 12.65
CA VAL A 91 -1.15 -9.42 12.87
C VAL A 91 -0.68 -9.70 14.31
N GLY A 92 0.24 -8.89 14.84
CA GLY A 92 0.79 -9.06 16.18
C GLY A 92 -0.21 -8.89 17.33
N ILE A 93 -1.30 -8.14 17.13
CA ILE A 93 -2.38 -7.98 18.11
C ILE A 93 -3.01 -9.33 18.48
N ILE A 94 -3.16 -10.26 17.54
CA ILE A 94 -3.76 -11.57 17.81
C ILE A 94 -2.90 -12.35 18.81
N ALA A 95 -1.58 -12.33 18.62
CA ALA A 95 -0.64 -12.95 19.54
C ALA A 95 -0.57 -12.20 20.88
N ALA A 96 -0.58 -10.87 20.87
CA ALA A 96 -0.49 -10.05 22.09
C ALA A 96 -1.67 -10.26 23.05
N PHE A 97 -2.87 -10.50 22.52
CA PHE A 97 -4.08 -10.72 23.33
C PHE A 97 -4.44 -12.21 23.50
N ASN A 98 -3.58 -13.15 23.08
CA ASN A 98 -3.83 -14.59 23.12
C ASN A 98 -5.19 -14.99 22.50
N LEU A 99 -5.59 -14.32 21.41
CA LEU A 99 -6.88 -14.54 20.73
C LEU A 99 -6.81 -15.76 19.80
N SER A 100 -6.56 -16.94 20.40
CA SER A 100 -6.46 -18.22 19.69
C SER A 100 -7.79 -18.53 18.98
N GLY A 101 -7.75 -18.65 17.65
CA GLY A 101 -8.94 -18.87 16.81
C GLY A 101 -9.40 -17.65 15.99
N LEU A 102 -8.86 -16.45 16.24
CA LEU A 102 -9.13 -15.24 15.45
C LEU A 102 -8.00 -14.87 14.48
N GLU A 103 -7.13 -15.81 14.12
CA GLU A 103 -5.98 -15.57 13.22
C GLU A 103 -6.42 -15.00 11.86
N ILE A 104 -7.59 -15.39 11.38
CA ILE A 104 -8.22 -14.89 10.15
C ILE A 104 -8.42 -13.37 10.21
N ALA A 105 -8.56 -12.75 11.39
CA ALA A 105 -8.73 -11.31 11.49
C ALA A 105 -7.42 -10.53 11.22
N GLY A 106 -6.25 -11.18 11.23
CA GLY A 106 -4.94 -10.51 11.20
C GLY A 106 -4.73 -9.57 10.02
N PRO A 107 -4.92 -10.04 8.77
CA PRO A 107 -4.79 -9.18 7.58
C PRO A 107 -5.78 -7.99 7.55
N ILE A 108 -6.99 -8.18 8.06
CA ILE A 108 -8.01 -7.11 8.17
C ILE A 108 -7.57 -6.08 9.22
N LEU A 109 -7.11 -6.55 10.38
CA LEU A 109 -6.61 -5.68 11.44
C LEU A 109 -5.38 -4.89 10.97
N ALA A 110 -4.48 -5.51 10.20
CA ALA A 110 -3.34 -4.85 9.58
C ALA A 110 -3.76 -3.70 8.66
N LEU A 111 -4.74 -3.94 7.79
CA LEU A 111 -5.30 -2.90 6.92
C LEU A 111 -5.91 -1.75 7.74
N ILE A 112 -6.77 -2.06 8.72
CA ILE A 112 -7.45 -1.06 9.54
C ILE A 112 -6.43 -0.22 10.32
N PHE A 113 -5.47 -0.86 10.99
CA PHE A 113 -4.43 -0.15 11.75
C PHE A 113 -3.60 0.76 10.86
N ALA A 114 -3.17 0.27 9.68
CA ALA A 114 -2.39 1.07 8.76
C ALA A 114 -3.15 2.31 8.27
N MET A 115 -4.43 2.15 7.89
CA MET A 115 -5.26 3.27 7.44
C MET A 115 -5.51 4.28 8.56
N LEU A 116 -5.74 3.82 9.79
CA LEU A 116 -5.94 4.69 10.96
C LEU A 116 -4.68 5.51 11.27
N ILE A 117 -3.51 4.88 11.32
CA ILE A 117 -2.24 5.58 11.55
C ILE A 117 -1.98 6.55 10.37
N GLY A 118 -2.21 6.12 9.13
CA GLY A 118 -2.08 6.97 7.95
C GLY A 118 -2.96 8.22 8.02
N LEU A 119 -4.22 8.06 8.44
CA LEU A 119 -5.16 9.17 8.64
C LEU A 119 -4.68 10.12 9.75
N LEU A 120 -4.23 9.60 10.88
CA LEU A 120 -3.71 10.41 11.99
C LEU A 120 -2.52 11.26 11.55
N VAL A 121 -1.56 10.65 10.85
CA VAL A 121 -0.39 11.37 10.31
C VAL A 121 -0.81 12.41 9.27
N ALA A 122 -1.80 12.11 8.43
CA ALA A 122 -2.32 13.07 7.46
C ALA A 122 -3.02 14.26 8.11
N ILE A 123 -3.77 14.06 9.20
CA ILE A 123 -4.37 15.14 9.98
C ILE A 123 -3.29 16.05 10.56
N VAL A 124 -2.21 15.47 11.09
CA VAL A 124 -1.05 16.22 11.58
C VAL A 124 -0.40 17.02 10.44
N ALA A 125 -0.16 16.41 9.29
CA ALA A 125 0.42 17.08 8.13
C ALA A 125 -0.45 18.26 7.64
N LYS A 126 -1.77 18.09 7.61
CA LYS A 126 -2.70 19.14 7.16
C LYS A 126 -2.84 20.26 8.19
N LYS A 127 -3.06 19.93 9.47
CA LYS A 127 -3.40 20.91 10.51
C LYS A 127 -2.19 21.56 11.17
N ILE A 128 -1.10 20.81 11.37
CA ILE A 128 0.08 21.28 12.10
C ILE A 128 1.15 21.79 11.12
N VAL A 129 1.47 21.01 10.08
CA VAL A 129 2.47 21.42 9.07
C VAL A 129 1.88 22.44 8.08
N GLY A 130 0.55 22.50 7.96
CA GLY A 130 -0.14 23.48 7.14
C GLY A 130 -0.20 23.13 5.65
N MET A 131 -0.08 21.84 5.30
CA MET A 131 -0.18 21.39 3.91
C MET A 131 -1.61 21.52 3.40
N LYS A 132 -1.82 22.27 2.30
CA LYS A 132 -3.15 22.59 1.75
C LYS A 132 -3.59 21.67 0.61
N ILE A 133 -3.46 20.36 0.79
CA ILE A 133 -3.91 19.37 -0.22
C ILE A 133 -5.28 18.81 0.19
N PRO A 134 -6.36 19.01 -0.61
CA PRO A 134 -7.73 18.64 -0.21
C PRO A 134 -7.92 17.14 0.06
N VAL A 135 -7.29 16.29 -0.75
CA VAL A 135 -7.44 14.83 -0.71
C VAL A 135 -6.41 14.11 0.18
N MET A 136 -5.57 14.86 0.90
CA MET A 136 -4.42 14.30 1.63
C MET A 136 -4.82 13.25 2.67
N GLU A 137 -5.86 13.53 3.47
CA GLU A 137 -6.30 12.63 4.55
C GLU A 137 -6.69 11.25 4.01
N ARG A 138 -7.50 11.24 2.95
CA ARG A 138 -7.93 10.03 2.26
C ARG A 138 -6.75 9.33 1.60
N CYS A 139 -5.98 10.02 0.75
CA CYS A 139 -4.91 9.38 -0.03
C CYS A 139 -3.81 8.81 0.87
N THR A 140 -3.38 9.50 1.93
CA THR A 140 -2.36 8.96 2.86
C THR A 140 -2.85 7.70 3.57
N ALA A 141 -4.12 7.67 4.00
CA ALA A 141 -4.71 6.46 4.58
C ALA A 141 -4.76 5.31 3.56
N GLU A 142 -5.19 5.59 2.32
CA GLU A 142 -5.24 4.59 1.25
C GLU A 142 -3.85 4.06 0.88
N ILE A 143 -2.84 4.93 0.77
CA ILE A 143 -1.46 4.51 0.47
C ILE A 143 -0.92 3.65 1.61
N ALA A 144 -1.18 4.01 2.87
CA ALA A 144 -0.77 3.21 4.03
C ALA A 144 -1.46 1.84 4.05
N GLY A 145 -2.76 1.77 3.73
CA GLY A 145 -3.49 0.51 3.61
C GLY A 145 -2.98 -0.37 2.47
N ALA A 146 -2.78 0.21 1.29
CA ALA A 146 -2.19 -0.46 0.13
C ALA A 146 -0.80 -1.01 0.44
N ALA A 147 0.04 -0.21 1.10
CA ALA A 147 1.36 -0.60 1.54
C ALA A 147 1.32 -1.76 2.55
N ALA A 148 0.42 -1.72 3.53
CA ALA A 148 0.28 -2.79 4.51
C ALA A 148 -0.10 -4.12 3.86
N LEU A 149 -1.08 -4.10 2.94
CA LEU A 149 -1.48 -5.30 2.20
C LEU A 149 -0.38 -5.80 1.26
N ALA A 150 0.34 -4.91 0.57
CA ALA A 150 1.44 -5.30 -0.32
C ALA A 150 2.59 -5.95 0.46
N VAL A 151 3.04 -5.30 1.55
CA VAL A 151 4.11 -5.82 2.41
C VAL A 151 3.68 -7.14 3.05
N LEU A 152 2.46 -7.22 3.58
CA LEU A 152 1.95 -8.46 4.19
C LEU A 152 1.76 -9.58 3.17
N GLY A 153 1.35 -9.26 1.94
CA GLY A 153 1.28 -10.20 0.81
C GLY A 153 2.62 -10.83 0.50
N PHE A 154 3.65 -10.02 0.22
CA PHE A 154 4.99 -10.56 -0.03
C PHE A 154 5.58 -11.27 1.19
N SER A 155 5.34 -10.75 2.38
CA SER A 155 5.83 -11.39 3.62
C SER A 155 5.18 -12.75 3.84
N SER A 156 3.87 -12.87 3.60
CA SER A 156 3.17 -14.15 3.70
C SER A 156 3.52 -15.12 2.58
N ALA A 157 3.90 -14.62 1.40
CA ALA A 157 4.41 -15.46 0.32
C ALA A 157 5.73 -16.14 0.70
N VAL A 158 6.65 -15.41 1.35
CA VAL A 158 7.92 -15.97 1.84
C VAL A 158 7.71 -16.87 3.06
N ALA A 159 6.84 -16.47 3.97
CA ALA A 159 6.60 -17.19 5.21
C ALA A 159 5.69 -18.43 5.05
N GLY A 160 4.98 -18.56 3.92
CA GLY A 160 3.98 -19.62 3.70
C GLY A 160 2.72 -19.46 4.54
N GLY A 161 2.48 -18.25 5.07
CA GLY A 161 1.39 -17.94 5.99
C GLY A 161 1.53 -16.53 6.57
N TYR A 162 0.50 -16.06 7.27
CA TYR A 162 0.44 -14.70 7.78
C TYR A 162 0.47 -14.60 9.31
N SER A 163 0.75 -15.69 10.04
CA SER A 163 0.90 -15.64 11.51
C SER A 163 2.15 -14.85 11.91
N ILE A 164 2.10 -14.10 13.01
CA ILE A 164 3.20 -13.22 13.40
C ILE A 164 4.52 -13.96 13.63
N ASP A 165 4.50 -15.17 14.21
CA ASP A 165 5.73 -15.93 14.49
C ASP A 165 6.46 -16.35 13.21
N LEU A 166 5.71 -16.77 12.19
CA LEU A 166 6.26 -17.06 10.86
C LEU A 166 6.82 -15.80 10.20
N LEU A 167 6.10 -14.68 10.27
CA LEU A 167 6.57 -13.41 9.70
C LEU A 167 7.85 -12.92 10.40
N LEU A 168 7.93 -13.04 11.73
CA LEU A 168 9.10 -12.63 12.50
C LEU A 168 10.32 -13.49 12.15
N SER A 169 10.16 -14.80 12.06
CA SER A 169 11.27 -15.74 11.80
C SER A 169 11.71 -15.76 10.33
N ALA A 170 10.77 -15.72 9.37
CA ALA A 170 11.06 -15.88 7.95
C ALA A 170 11.29 -14.54 7.23
N VAL A 171 10.78 -13.42 7.75
CA VAL A 171 10.81 -12.13 7.04
C VAL A 171 11.53 -11.03 7.83
N VAL A 172 11.21 -10.86 9.11
CA VAL A 172 11.78 -9.76 9.91
C VAL A 172 13.21 -10.07 10.35
N ALA A 173 13.45 -11.21 11.00
CA ALA A 173 14.77 -11.59 11.49
C ALA A 173 15.83 -11.71 10.37
N PRO A 174 15.51 -12.24 9.18
CA PRO A 174 16.45 -12.27 8.05
C PRO A 174 16.62 -10.91 7.35
N GLY A 175 15.80 -9.90 7.67
CA GLY A 175 15.89 -8.56 7.11
C GLY A 175 15.12 -8.34 5.79
N TYR A 176 14.37 -9.32 5.30
CA TYR A 176 13.53 -9.17 4.10
C TYR A 176 12.50 -8.05 4.22
N ILE A 177 12.06 -7.72 5.44
CA ILE A 177 11.13 -6.61 5.67
C ILE A 177 11.66 -5.27 5.14
N ALA A 178 12.97 -5.03 5.22
CA ALA A 178 13.60 -3.81 4.69
C ALA A 178 13.59 -3.80 3.15
N ILE A 179 13.79 -4.97 2.54
CA ILE A 179 13.71 -5.15 1.09
C ILE A 179 12.27 -4.91 0.61
N PHE A 180 11.28 -5.50 1.28
CA PHE A 180 9.87 -5.30 0.92
C PHE A 180 9.43 -3.85 1.08
N TYR A 181 9.90 -3.16 2.12
CA TYR A 181 9.70 -1.73 2.25
C TYR A 181 10.20 -0.95 1.02
N ILE A 182 11.45 -1.17 0.60
CA ILE A 182 12.03 -0.47 -0.56
C ILE A 182 11.32 -0.86 -1.85
N LEU A 183 11.10 -2.15 -2.09
CA LEU A 183 10.48 -2.62 -3.33
C LEU A 183 9.03 -2.14 -3.46
N CYS A 184 8.22 -2.25 -2.40
CA CYS A 184 6.85 -1.72 -2.41
C CYS A 184 6.86 -0.20 -2.61
N THR A 185 7.86 0.51 -2.05
CA THR A 185 8.01 1.96 -2.24
C THR A 185 8.21 2.29 -3.70
N MET A 186 9.16 1.63 -4.34
CA MET A 186 9.42 1.85 -5.75
C MET A 186 8.19 1.46 -6.58
N ALA A 187 7.56 0.32 -6.29
CA ALA A 187 6.40 -0.14 -7.05
C ALA A 187 5.18 0.80 -6.96
N ILE A 188 4.96 1.44 -5.81
CA ILE A 188 3.82 2.36 -5.59
C ILE A 188 4.12 3.78 -6.11
N GLN A 189 5.34 4.29 -5.92
CA GLN A 189 5.66 5.70 -6.22
C GLN A 189 6.24 5.91 -7.62
N HIS A 190 7.06 4.97 -8.11
CA HIS A 190 7.72 5.09 -9.40
C HIS A 190 6.75 5.31 -10.56
N PRO A 191 5.58 4.65 -10.64
CA PRO A 191 4.72 4.77 -11.82
C PRO A 191 4.25 6.20 -12.07
N PHE A 192 3.85 6.92 -11.02
CA PHE A 192 3.47 8.32 -11.16
C PHE A 192 4.69 9.19 -11.50
N ASN A 193 5.83 8.96 -10.85
CA ASN A 193 7.05 9.72 -11.09
C ASN A 193 7.61 9.52 -12.52
N ALA A 194 7.49 8.32 -13.07
CA ALA A 194 7.93 8.00 -14.43
C ALA A 194 6.94 8.49 -15.49
N CYS A 195 5.65 8.60 -15.14
CA CYS A 195 4.61 9.11 -16.03
C CYS A 195 4.39 10.62 -15.88
N LEU A 196 5.22 11.31 -15.10
CA LEU A 196 5.04 12.71 -14.76
C LEU A 196 5.38 13.61 -15.96
N GLY A 197 4.46 14.50 -16.35
CA GLY A 197 4.66 15.44 -17.45
C GLY A 197 3.37 15.98 -18.07
N PRO A 198 3.45 16.82 -19.11
CA PRO A 198 2.28 17.44 -19.75
C PRO A 198 1.24 16.47 -20.32
N ASN A 199 1.65 15.21 -20.57
CA ASN A 199 0.84 14.13 -21.10
C ASN A 199 0.61 13.02 -20.06
N GLU A 200 0.57 13.32 -18.75
CA GLU A 200 0.21 12.33 -17.74
C GLU A 200 -1.22 11.82 -18.01
N ASP A 201 -1.36 10.50 -18.05
CA ASP A 201 -2.62 9.79 -18.25
C ASP A 201 -2.67 8.63 -17.25
N GLN A 202 -3.82 8.46 -16.59
CA GLN A 202 -4.08 7.39 -15.64
C GLN A 202 -3.79 6.01 -16.25
N VAL A 203 -4.14 5.78 -17.53
CA VAL A 203 -3.89 4.48 -18.18
C VAL A 203 -2.40 4.19 -18.28
N ARG A 204 -1.59 5.20 -18.60
CA ARG A 204 -0.13 5.05 -18.66
C ARG A 204 0.46 4.76 -17.28
N THR A 205 0.01 5.51 -16.27
CA THR A 205 0.41 5.33 -14.87
C THR A 205 0.04 3.94 -14.35
N LEU A 206 -1.15 3.43 -14.68
CA LEU A 206 -1.58 2.07 -14.33
C LEU A 206 -0.80 0.97 -15.07
N LYS A 207 -0.51 1.14 -16.36
CA LYS A 207 0.31 0.17 -17.11
C LYS A 207 1.73 0.09 -16.55
N CYS A 208 2.33 1.25 -16.25
CA CYS A 208 3.63 1.29 -15.59
C CYS A 208 3.55 0.66 -14.18
N GLY A 209 2.50 0.98 -13.42
CA GLY A 209 2.25 0.41 -12.10
C GLY A 209 2.07 -1.10 -12.10
N ALA A 210 1.35 -1.65 -13.07
CA ALA A 210 1.22 -3.09 -13.24
C ALA A 210 2.58 -3.72 -13.53
N SER A 211 3.35 -3.15 -14.47
CA SER A 211 4.69 -3.64 -14.79
C SER A 211 5.61 -3.65 -13.56
N THR A 212 5.64 -2.57 -12.78
CA THR A 212 6.50 -2.49 -11.58
C THR A 212 6.02 -3.41 -10.47
N ALA A 213 4.71 -3.56 -10.30
CA ALA A 213 4.13 -4.46 -9.31
C ALA A 213 4.48 -5.93 -9.63
N PHE A 214 4.34 -6.36 -10.89
CA PHE A 214 4.70 -7.71 -11.31
C PHE A 214 6.21 -7.97 -11.26
N LEU A 215 7.05 -6.96 -11.51
CA LEU A 215 8.50 -7.08 -11.34
C LEU A 215 8.93 -7.19 -9.86
N THR A 216 8.06 -6.79 -8.93
CA THR A 216 8.32 -6.82 -7.49
C THR A 216 7.94 -8.17 -6.86
N MET A 217 7.05 -8.93 -7.51
CA MET A 217 6.71 -10.31 -7.15
C MET A 217 7.89 -11.25 -7.38
#